data_AF-A0A6H3NL16-F1
#
_entry.id   AF-A0A6H3NL16-F1
#
_cell.length_a   1.000
_cell.length_b   1.000
_cell.length_c   1.000
_cell.angle_alpha   90.00
_cell.angle_beta   90.00
_cell.angle_gamma   90.00
#
_symmetry.space_group_name_H-M   'P 1'
#
loop_
_entity.id
_entity.type
_entity.pdbx_description
1 polymer ?
#
loop_
_entity_poly.entity_id
_entity_poly.type
_entity_poly.pdbx_seq_one_letter_code
_entity_poly.pdbx_strand_id
1 'polypeptide(L)'
;MRSLIVSVFFLVLLSHCTKTNPSYEACERADLDYLACSLVVYQSYAFCSERSSTLSGTTDAKASAKFQCDAERLVGSYLCEDIKKKTCGTK
;
A
#
# COMPACT_ATOMS: atom_id res chain seq x y z
N MET A 1 7.69 -39.13 -35.37
CA MET A 1 6.74 -37.99 -35.40
C MET A 1 6.03 -37.75 -34.06
N ARG A 2 5.49 -38.78 -33.38
CA ARG A 2 4.86 -38.63 -32.04
C ARG A 2 5.71 -37.94 -30.96
N SER A 3 7.01 -38.23 -30.89
CA SER A 3 7.90 -37.65 -29.86
C SER A 3 8.09 -36.13 -30.01
N LEU A 4 8.15 -35.62 -31.25
CA LEU A 4 8.27 -34.18 -31.51
C LEU A 4 6.99 -33.42 -31.13
N ILE A 5 5.81 -34.02 -31.34
CA ILE A 5 4.53 -33.42 -31.00
C ILE A 5 4.40 -33.24 -29.48
N VAL A 6 4.80 -34.25 -28.70
CA VAL A 6 4.78 -34.18 -27.23
C VAL A 6 5.74 -33.12 -26.70
N SER A 7 6.94 -33.00 -27.29
CA SER A 7 7.93 -31.98 -26.91
C SER A 7 7.43 -30.56 -27.19
N VAL A 8 6.82 -30.33 -28.37
CA VAL A 8 6.22 -29.02 -28.72
C VAL A 8 5.05 -28.69 -27.80
N PHE A 9 4.21 -29.67 -27.45
CA PHE A 9 3.08 -29.46 -26.54
C PHE A 9 3.54 -29.08 -25.12
N PHE A 10 4.63 -29.70 -24.64
CA PHE A 10 5.24 -29.36 -23.35
C PHE A 10 5.82 -27.94 -23.32
N LEU A 11 6.47 -27.49 -24.41
CA LEU A 11 6.99 -26.13 -24.54
C LEU A 11 5.88 -25.07 -24.54
N VAL A 12 4.73 -25.38 -25.15
CA VAL A 12 3.56 -24.48 -25.14
C VAL A 12 2.94 -24.39 -23.75
N LEU A 13 2.86 -25.50 -23.01
CA LEU A 13 2.38 -25.50 -21.61
C LEU A 13 3.31 -24.70 -20.69
N LEU A 14 4.62 -24.83 -20.83
CA LEU A 14 5.61 -24.07 -20.06
C LEU A 14 5.52 -22.56 -20.30
N SER A 15 5.25 -22.13 -21.54
CA SER A 15 5.11 -20.70 -21.88
C SER A 15 3.78 -20.07 -21.44
N HIS A 16 2.80 -20.88 -21.01
CA HIS A 16 1.55 -20.40 -20.43
C HIS A 16 1.53 -20.46 -18.89
N CYS A 17 2.36 -21.28 -18.25
CA CYS A 17 2.46 -21.33 -16.79
C CYS A 17 3.31 -20.21 -16.17
N THR A 18 4.20 -19.56 -16.92
CA THR A 18 5.05 -18.48 -16.39
C THR A 18 4.40 -17.10 -16.44
N LYS A 19 3.21 -16.98 -17.05
CA LYS A 19 2.51 -15.70 -17.15
C LYS A 19 1.67 -15.49 -15.89
N THR A 20 2.33 -15.05 -14.81
CA THR A 20 1.60 -14.36 -13.73
C THR A 20 0.80 -13.24 -14.38
N ASN A 21 -0.48 -13.14 -14.04
CA ASN A 21 -1.34 -12.10 -14.60
C ASN A 21 -0.66 -10.75 -14.32
N PRO A 22 -0.45 -9.86 -15.30
CA PRO A 22 0.16 -8.55 -15.05
C PRO A 22 -0.61 -7.76 -13.97
N SER A 23 -1.91 -8.04 -13.78
CA SER A 23 -2.71 -7.52 -12.68
C SER A 23 -2.26 -8.02 -11.29
N TYR A 24 -1.70 -9.23 -11.20
CA TYR A 24 -1.18 -9.81 -9.96
C TYR A 24 0.14 -9.16 -9.57
N GLU A 25 1.09 -9.04 -10.50
CA GLU A 25 2.37 -8.37 -10.24
C GLU A 25 2.18 -6.89 -9.89
N ALA A 26 1.24 -6.21 -10.56
CA ALA A 26 0.86 -4.85 -10.22
C ALA A 26 0.29 -4.73 -8.80
N CYS A 27 -0.49 -5.71 -8.34
CA CYS A 27 -1.07 -5.70 -7.01
C CYS A 27 -0.04 -6.04 -5.92
N GLU A 28 0.89 -6.96 -6.19
CA GLU A 28 2.02 -7.25 -5.28
C GLU A 28 2.90 -6.01 -5.08
N ARG A 29 3.13 -5.25 -6.15
CA ARG A 29 3.84 -3.96 -6.05
C ARG A 29 3.02 -2.92 -5.28
N ALA A 30 1.71 -2.88 -5.49
CA ALA A 30 0.81 -1.99 -4.74
C ALA A 30 0.77 -2.29 -3.24
N ASP A 31 0.96 -3.55 -2.84
CA ASP A 31 1.10 -3.94 -1.42
C ASP A 31 2.37 -3.34 -0.80
N LEU A 32 3.50 -3.40 -1.51
CA LEU A 32 4.74 -2.74 -1.08
C LEU A 32 4.57 -1.22 -1.00
N ASP A 33 3.92 -0.60 -1.98
CA ASP A 33 3.65 0.84 -1.99
C ASP A 33 2.71 1.24 -0.85
N TYR A 34 1.72 0.41 -0.52
CA TYR A 34 0.84 0.60 0.65
C TYR A 34 1.63 0.55 1.96
N LEU A 35 2.54 -0.42 2.11
CA LEU A 35 3.41 -0.50 3.30
C LEU A 35 4.31 0.73 3.43
N ALA A 36 4.91 1.19 2.33
CA ALA A 36 5.71 2.41 2.33
C ALA A 36 4.88 3.65 2.69
N CYS A 37 3.70 3.80 2.08
CA CYS A 37 2.78 4.90 2.34
C CYS A 37 2.33 4.91 3.81
N SER A 38 1.91 3.77 4.35
CA SER A 38 1.47 3.63 5.74
C SER A 38 2.61 3.92 6.73
N LEU A 39 3.84 3.51 6.41
CA LEU A 39 5.02 3.85 7.22
C LEU A 39 5.26 5.36 7.28
N VAL A 40 5.17 6.05 6.14
CA VAL A 40 5.34 7.52 6.07
C VAL A 40 4.24 8.23 6.87
N VAL A 41 2.98 7.82 6.71
CA VAL A 41 1.84 8.36 7.46
C VAL A 41 2.01 8.13 8.97
N TYR A 42 2.51 6.96 9.37
CA TYR A 42 2.78 6.69 10.78
C TYR A 42 3.91 7.56 11.32
N GLN A 43 4.98 7.75 10.55
CA GLN A 43 6.14 8.53 10.98
C GLN A 43 5.82 10.03 11.06
N SER A 44 5.04 10.56 10.11
CA SER A 44 4.54 11.95 10.18
C SER A 44 3.61 12.15 11.38
N TYR A 45 2.71 11.18 11.64
CA TYR A 45 1.87 11.18 12.82
C TYR A 45 2.69 11.18 14.11
N ALA A 46 3.69 10.30 14.23
CA ALA A 46 4.52 10.20 15.42
C ALA A 46 5.22 11.53 15.72
N PHE A 47 5.81 12.14 14.69
CA PHE A 47 6.44 13.45 14.80
C PHE A 47 5.44 14.55 15.20
N CYS A 48 4.26 14.59 14.57
CA CYS A 48 3.21 15.55 14.90
C CYS A 48 2.69 15.35 16.33
N SER A 49 2.46 14.11 16.75
CA SER A 49 1.99 13.75 18.08
C SER A 49 3.03 14.13 19.14
N GLU A 50 4.31 13.90 18.87
CA GLU A 50 5.39 14.32 19.78
C GLU A 50 5.41 15.84 19.91
N ARG A 51 5.37 16.58 18.78
CA ARG A 51 5.32 18.04 18.82
C ARG A 51 4.09 18.58 19.55
N SER A 52 2.92 18.02 19.31
CA SER A 52 1.69 18.44 19.99
C SER A 52 1.75 18.16 21.50
N SER A 53 2.44 17.10 21.92
CA SER A 53 2.67 16.83 23.35
C SER A 53 3.58 17.86 24.02
N THR A 54 4.51 18.45 23.27
CA THR A 54 5.44 19.48 23.75
C THR A 54 4.89 20.91 23.65
N LEU A 55 3.72 21.13 23.06
CA LEU A 55 3.09 22.45 22.96
C LEU A 55 2.82 23.03 24.35
N SER A 56 3.36 24.21 24.63
CA SER A 56 3.01 24.98 25.83
C SER A 56 1.71 25.75 25.57
N GLY A 57 0.72 25.62 26.46
CA GLY A 57 -0.59 26.26 26.27
C GLY A 57 -1.69 25.66 27.13
N THR A 58 -2.93 26.08 26.88
CA THR A 58 -4.14 25.53 27.53
C THR A 58 -4.37 24.08 27.12
N THR A 59 -5.12 23.35 27.95
CA THR A 59 -5.51 21.96 27.66
C THR A 59 -6.22 21.83 26.30
N ASP A 60 -7.07 22.81 25.98
CA ASP A 60 -7.81 22.84 24.71
C ASP A 60 -6.90 23.03 23.49
N ALA A 61 -5.84 23.83 23.63
CA ALA A 61 -4.85 24.03 22.56
C ALA A 61 -3.99 22.77 22.33
N LYS A 62 -3.65 22.04 23.40
CA LYS A 62 -2.96 20.74 23.29
C LYS A 62 -3.85 19.69 22.64
N ALA A 63 -5.13 19.66 23.04
CA ALA A 63 -6.11 18.72 22.49
C ALA A 63 -6.35 18.99 21.00
N SER A 64 -6.56 20.24 20.59
CA SER A 64 -6.79 20.58 19.18
C SER A 64 -5.59 20.23 18.29
N ALA A 65 -4.36 20.50 18.76
CA ALA A 65 -3.15 20.12 18.04
C ALA A 65 -3.01 18.60 17.88
N LYS A 66 -3.34 17.83 18.93
CA LYS A 66 -3.35 16.36 18.84
C LYS A 66 -4.41 15.86 17.88
N PHE A 67 -5.62 16.43 17.93
CA PHE A 67 -6.72 16.09 17.02
C PHE A 67 -6.33 16.30 15.55
N GLN A 68 -5.58 17.35 15.24
CA GLN A 68 -5.07 17.57 13.89
C GLN A 68 -4.16 16.42 13.43
N CYS A 69 -3.22 15.99 14.27
CA CYS A 69 -2.35 14.85 13.95
C CYS A 69 -3.15 13.57 13.73
N ASP A 70 -4.15 13.29 14.59
CA ASP A 70 -5.00 12.11 14.45
C ASP A 70 -5.84 12.14 13.16
N ALA A 71 -6.31 13.33 12.75
CA ALA A 71 -7.05 13.53 11.52
C ALA A 71 -6.17 13.33 10.27
N GLU A 72 -4.96 13.90 10.26
CA GLU A 72 -4.00 13.73 9.17
C GLU A 72 -3.61 12.25 9.00
N ARG A 73 -3.40 11.52 10.11
CA ARG A 73 -3.16 10.08 10.08
C ARG A 73 -4.31 9.33 9.42
N LEU A 74 -5.55 9.63 9.83
CA LEU A 74 -6.75 8.96 9.31
C LEU A 74 -6.89 9.18 7.79
N VAL A 75 -6.77 10.43 7.34
CA VAL A 75 -6.85 10.78 5.92
C VAL A 75 -5.72 10.10 5.13
N GLY A 76 -4.50 10.12 5.66
CA GLY A 76 -3.35 9.45 5.06
C GLY A 76 -3.57 7.95 4.89
N SER A 77 -4.09 7.27 5.92
CA SER A 77 -4.40 5.84 5.86
C SER A 77 -5.43 5.52 4.77
N TYR A 78 -6.53 6.30 4.68
CA TYR A 78 -7.52 6.12 3.62
C TYR A 78 -6.93 6.36 2.23
N LEU A 79 -6.06 7.34 2.07
CA LEU A 79 -5.38 7.60 0.80
C LEU A 79 -4.50 6.41 0.38
N CYS A 80 -3.69 5.86 1.30
CA CYS A 80 -2.86 4.70 1.01
C CYS A 80 -3.72 3.50 0.58
N GLU A 81 -4.85 3.25 1.28
CA GLU A 81 -5.77 2.17 0.91
C GLU A 81 -6.43 2.38 -0.46
N ASP A 82 -6.88 3.59 -0.75
CA ASP A 82 -7.53 3.94 -2.02
C ASP A 82 -6.57 3.77 -3.20
N ILE A 83 -5.29 4.17 -3.04
CA ILE A 83 -4.25 3.92 -4.03
C ILE A 83 -4.10 2.42 -4.29
N LYS A 84 -3.97 1.61 -3.23
CA LYS A 84 -3.85 0.15 -3.36
C LYS A 84 -5.08 -0.46 -4.07
N LYS A 85 -6.29 -0.09 -3.65
CA LYS A 85 -7.55 -0.60 -4.26
C LYS A 85 -7.63 -0.28 -5.74
N LYS A 86 -7.28 0.96 -6.13
CA LYS A 86 -7.22 1.40 -7.52
C LYS A 86 -6.22 0.58 -8.33
N THR A 87 -5.03 0.31 -7.78
CA THR A 87 -3.98 -0.45 -8.47
C THR A 87 -4.31 -1.94 -8.60
N CYS A 88 -4.92 -2.54 -7.57
CA CYS A 88 -5.33 -3.95 -7.57
C CYS A 88 -6.65 -4.23 -8.31
N GLY A 89 -7.36 -3.19 -8.77
CA GLY A 89 -8.63 -3.34 -9.51
C GLY A 89 -9.82 -3.77 -8.66
N THR A 90 -9.67 -3.79 -7.33
CA THR A 90 -10.78 -4.03 -6.39
C THR A 90 -11.55 -2.72 -6.23
N LYS A 91 -12.54 -2.49 -7.11
CA LYS A 91 -13.52 -1.41 -6.95
C LYS A 91 -14.47 -1.69 -5.80
#